data_AF-A0A5N6YYE7-F1
#
_entry.id   AF-A0A5N6YYE7-F1
#
_cell.length_a   1.000
_cell.length_b   1.000
_cell.length_c   1.000
_cell.angle_alpha   90.00
_cell.angle_beta   90.00
_cell.angle_gamma   90.00
#
_symmetry.space_group_name_H-M   'P 1'
#
loop_
_entity.id
_entity.type
_entity.pdbx_description
1 polymer ?
#
loop_
_entity_poly.entity_id
_entity_poly.type
_entity_poly.pdbx_seq_one_letter_code
_entity_poly.pdbx_strand_id
1 'polypeptide(L)'
;MSIAIPLRQWSRLRIPSNHLQHIQRSFSSTPSLKAARSPRAARSPNARRAEQASKRAEAPKEDNARRSNTPYPPSQYINDEGDWCVPALGDLKKRLALLERNGAIAHNELATIGGLVIGYGKFMRIGRRILYTAYTEAPSAQFIEQLAESEGFDVNGIYKIAIGVCMHEPTLRQWILSSCSLAGSSLALICDGATHINACRTTQGGLRSNALVRRVEKAAEQGDPRLVQLKAEILALRGEYREAFRLMKAVIASIYPSPRGSPMTIDQIFIIHPNMRTPWEVYHGLADKVDGVPEDELVNVMLEGAYLFQDPQALQDLGALMLGKEGFEVYEECLSIAASSGDATACLKLANFYYLTYRGWFPRRGVKVSGSDSSNAKPWASKPADAGKPVEERKPGILASFFSFLFTDVKSPAQYRMLALEWYELAFSHGSNRAALLLSLLLREDGHFEKAWELFGCSHVTDVQSFAVDYKEIKDRWSDQSFQVEVPHHFFDL
;
A
#
# COMPACT_ATOMS: atom_id res chain seq x y z
N MET A 1 39.41 2.23 2.80
CA MET A 1 38.64 3.48 2.75
C MET A 1 37.25 3.14 2.24
N SER A 2 36.33 2.90 3.16
CA SER A 2 34.96 2.46 2.88
C SER A 2 34.05 3.67 2.96
N ILE A 3 33.47 4.07 1.83
CA ILE A 3 32.51 5.18 1.78
C ILE A 3 31.15 4.59 2.18
N ALA A 4 30.84 4.69 3.47
CA ALA A 4 29.50 4.41 3.97
C ALA A 4 28.55 5.49 3.44
N ILE A 5 27.70 5.11 2.49
CA ILE A 5 26.59 5.96 2.04
C ILE A 5 25.42 5.74 3.03
N PRO A 6 24.93 6.78 3.71
CA PRO A 6 23.79 6.65 4.63
C PRO A 6 22.53 6.17 3.90
N LEU A 7 21.75 5.27 4.51
CA LEU A 7 20.47 4.77 4.00
C LEU A 7 19.49 5.90 3.61
N ARG A 8 19.66 7.10 4.18
CA ARG A 8 18.95 8.34 3.80
C ARG A 8 19.08 8.75 2.33
N GLN A 9 20.07 8.26 1.58
CA GLN A 9 20.21 8.54 0.15
C GLN A 9 19.41 7.59 -0.75
N TRP A 10 18.96 6.44 -0.24
CA TRP A 10 18.21 5.44 -1.02
C TRP A 10 16.76 5.84 -1.28
N SER A 11 16.19 6.75 -0.47
CA SER A 11 14.84 7.30 -0.70
C SER A 11 14.69 8.13 -1.98
N ARG A 12 15.79 8.37 -2.72
CA ARG A 12 15.80 9.18 -3.96
C ARG A 12 15.95 8.39 -5.25
N LEU A 13 16.03 7.05 -5.20
CA LEU A 13 16.17 6.24 -6.41
C LEU A 13 14.99 5.27 -6.54
N ARG A 14 14.11 5.65 -7.48
CA ARG A 14 12.98 4.88 -8.07
C ARG A 14 11.73 4.67 -7.22
N ILE A 15 10.94 5.74 -7.05
CA ILE A 15 9.47 5.69 -7.24
C ILE A 15 9.02 7.06 -7.79
N PRO A 16 8.21 7.15 -8.88
CA PRO A 16 7.42 8.35 -9.15
C PRO A 16 6.24 8.39 -8.17
N SER A 17 6.51 8.83 -6.93
CA SER A 17 5.47 9.06 -5.93
C SER A 17 4.99 10.51 -5.98
N ASN A 18 3.92 10.77 -6.74
CA ASN A 18 3.19 12.04 -6.71
C ASN A 18 2.26 12.19 -5.49
N HIS A 19 2.31 11.27 -4.53
CA HIS A 19 1.73 11.47 -3.20
C HIS A 19 2.86 11.67 -2.21
N LEU A 20 3.36 12.90 -2.06
CA LEU A 20 4.07 13.39 -0.86
C LEU A 20 4.43 14.91 -0.91
N GLN A 21 3.73 15.75 -1.69
CA GLN A 21 4.04 17.19 -1.71
C GLN A 21 3.37 18.04 -0.61
N HIS A 22 2.84 17.44 0.45
CA HIS A 22 2.21 18.20 1.53
C HIS A 22 2.79 17.98 2.93
N ILE A 23 4.08 17.61 3.07
CA ILE A 23 4.82 17.84 4.33
C ILE A 23 6.27 18.24 4.03
N GLN A 24 6.45 19.37 3.33
CA GLN A 24 7.68 20.14 3.41
C GLN A 24 7.31 21.60 3.64
N ARG A 25 7.30 22.03 4.89
CA ARG A 25 7.45 23.44 5.24
C ARG A 25 8.72 23.58 6.04
N SER A 26 9.73 24.14 5.40
CA SER A 26 10.81 24.87 6.05
C SER A 26 10.22 26.12 6.70
N PHE A 27 10.34 26.24 8.02
CA PHE A 27 9.85 27.42 8.75
C PHE A 27 11.03 28.27 9.20
N SER A 28 11.18 29.42 8.55
CA SER A 28 11.97 30.55 9.05
C SER A 28 11.20 31.28 10.15
N SER A 29 11.92 31.59 11.22
CA SER A 29 11.45 32.33 12.39
C SER A 29 11.22 33.82 12.06
N THR A 30 10.03 34.34 12.36
CA THR A 30 9.87 35.77 12.67
C THR A 30 8.89 35.96 13.85
N PRO A 31 9.11 36.95 14.74
CA PRO A 31 8.44 37.03 16.03
C PRO A 31 7.15 37.85 15.99
N SER A 32 6.22 37.49 16.89
CA SER A 32 4.91 38.15 17.07
C SER A 32 5.03 39.52 17.73
N LEU A 33 4.26 40.49 17.25
CA LEU A 33 3.93 41.72 17.97
C LEU A 33 2.42 41.80 18.25
N LYS A 34 2.13 42.25 19.47
CA LYS A 34 0.84 42.25 20.17
C LYS A 34 -0.15 43.31 19.66
N ALA A 35 -1.42 42.92 19.70
CA ALA A 35 -2.60 43.61 20.24
C ALA A 35 -3.01 45.04 19.81
N ALA A 36 -4.28 45.16 19.36
CA ALA A 36 -5.18 46.27 19.74
C ALA A 36 -6.68 45.94 19.53
N ARG A 37 -7.43 45.86 20.66
CA ARG A 37 -8.80 46.34 21.00
C ARG A 37 -9.89 46.39 19.90
N SER A 38 -11.10 45.85 20.09
CA SER A 38 -12.21 46.44 20.89
C SER A 38 -13.44 45.48 20.94
N PRO A 39 -14.39 45.59 21.90
CA PRO A 39 -15.30 44.51 22.30
C PRO A 39 -16.68 44.57 21.64
N ARG A 40 -17.22 43.41 21.23
CA ARG A 40 -18.66 43.23 20.95
C ARG A 40 -19.25 42.21 21.90
N ALA A 41 -20.36 42.62 22.52
CA ALA A 41 -21.12 41.92 23.54
C ALA A 41 -21.23 40.40 23.34
N ALA A 42 -21.05 39.66 24.43
CA ALA A 42 -21.20 38.22 24.49
C ALA A 42 -22.66 37.83 24.15
N ARG A 43 -22.87 37.30 22.94
CA ARG A 43 -24.13 36.66 22.55
C ARG A 43 -24.24 35.29 23.23
N SER A 44 -25.44 34.93 23.68
CA SER A 44 -25.69 33.69 24.40
C SER A 44 -25.31 32.45 23.56
N PRO A 45 -24.87 31.34 24.21
CA PRO A 45 -24.51 30.10 23.52
C PRO A 45 -25.61 29.53 22.62
N ASN A 46 -26.88 29.75 22.98
CA ASN A 46 -28.03 29.27 22.22
C ASN A 46 -28.25 30.06 20.93
N ALA A 47 -27.98 31.37 20.91
CA ALA A 47 -28.06 32.17 19.69
C ALA A 47 -26.97 31.75 18.68
N ARG A 48 -25.78 31.39 19.15
CA ARG A 48 -24.69 30.84 18.30
C ARG A 48 -25.03 29.48 17.70
N ARG A 49 -25.68 28.59 18.47
CA ARG A 49 -26.13 27.28 17.95
C ARG A 49 -27.23 27.43 16.91
N ALA A 50 -28.20 28.33 17.13
CA ALA A 50 -29.27 28.57 16.17
C ALA A 50 -28.73 29.15 14.85
N GLU A 51 -27.78 30.08 14.92
CA GLU A 51 -27.15 30.68 13.73
C GLU A 51 -26.22 29.70 12.99
N GLN A 52 -25.55 28.78 13.70
CA GLN A 52 -24.82 27.68 13.06
C GLN A 52 -25.74 26.63 12.44
N ALA A 53 -26.90 26.37 13.05
CA ALA A 53 -27.90 25.45 12.51
C ALA A 53 -28.56 26.01 11.23
N SER A 54 -28.87 27.31 11.19
CA SER A 54 -29.43 27.94 9.98
C SER A 54 -28.42 28.01 8.84
N LYS A 55 -27.16 28.36 9.12
CA LYS A 55 -26.07 28.35 8.12
C LYS A 55 -25.75 26.95 7.59
N ARG A 56 -26.08 25.89 8.35
CA ARG A 56 -25.92 24.49 7.92
C ARG A 56 -27.10 23.99 7.09
N ALA A 57 -28.27 24.62 7.20
CA ALA A 57 -29.44 24.32 6.37
C ALA A 57 -29.39 25.01 5.00
N GLU A 58 -28.66 26.12 4.88
CA GLU A 58 -28.51 26.90 3.64
C GLU A 58 -27.22 26.62 2.85
N ALA A 59 -26.35 25.73 3.34
CA ALA A 59 -25.13 25.35 2.64
C ALA A 59 -25.45 24.47 1.41
N PRO A 60 -24.85 24.73 0.22
CA PRO A 60 -25.01 23.89 -0.95
C PRO A 60 -24.60 22.44 -0.65
N LYS A 61 -25.30 21.48 -1.25
CA LYS A 61 -25.09 20.03 -1.11
C LYS A 61 -23.67 19.52 -1.45
N GLU A 62 -22.75 20.38 -1.88
CA GLU A 62 -21.36 20.05 -2.22
C GLU A 62 -20.47 19.71 -1.00
N ASP A 63 -20.79 20.22 0.19
CA ASP A 63 -19.87 20.08 1.34
C ASP A 63 -19.98 18.73 2.08
N ASN A 64 -21.07 17.98 1.88
CA ASN A 64 -21.22 16.63 2.46
C ASN A 64 -20.36 15.57 1.74
N ALA A 65 -19.98 15.80 0.48
CA ALA A 65 -19.09 14.88 -0.26
C ALA A 65 -17.63 14.96 0.21
N ARG A 66 -17.23 16.04 0.90
CA ARG A 66 -15.85 16.23 1.37
C ARG A 66 -15.56 15.63 2.75
N ARG A 67 -16.59 15.22 3.51
CA ARG A 67 -16.44 14.72 4.88
C ARG A 67 -16.59 13.22 5.03
N SER A 68 -17.05 12.51 4.01
CA SER A 68 -17.10 11.06 4.02
C SER A 68 -15.77 10.51 3.51
N ASN A 69 -14.92 10.05 4.42
CA ASN A 69 -13.76 9.19 4.13
C ASN A 69 -14.17 7.78 3.64
N THR A 70 -15.41 7.61 3.16
CA THR A 70 -15.84 6.37 2.52
C THR A 70 -15.31 6.35 1.09
N PRO A 71 -14.53 5.33 0.69
CA PRO A 71 -14.02 5.20 -0.68
C PRO A 71 -15.12 4.93 -1.72
N TYR A 72 -16.39 4.86 -1.30
CA TYR A 72 -17.54 4.62 -2.18
C TYR A 72 -18.22 5.92 -2.55
N PRO A 73 -18.49 6.14 -3.85
CA PRO A 73 -19.34 7.24 -4.25
C PRO A 73 -20.76 7.04 -3.72
N PRO A 74 -21.50 8.12 -3.48
CA PRO A 74 -22.90 8.05 -3.08
C PRO A 74 -23.70 7.10 -4.00
N SER A 75 -24.54 6.25 -3.41
CA SER A 75 -25.30 5.19 -4.13
C SER A 75 -26.12 5.71 -5.31
N GLN A 76 -26.47 6.99 -5.32
CA GLN A 76 -27.16 7.66 -6.42
C GLN A 76 -26.37 7.74 -7.74
N TYR A 77 -25.06 7.46 -7.72
CA TYR A 77 -24.18 7.53 -8.90
C TYR A 77 -23.85 6.16 -9.50
N ILE A 78 -24.34 5.09 -8.89
CA ILE A 78 -24.15 3.71 -9.33
C ILE A 78 -25.53 3.16 -9.70
N ASN A 79 -25.65 2.53 -10.86
CA ASN A 79 -26.90 1.86 -11.26
C ASN A 79 -27.07 0.49 -10.57
N ASP A 80 -28.21 -0.17 -10.77
CA ASP A 80 -28.47 -1.51 -10.23
C ASP A 80 -27.48 -2.57 -10.74
N GLU A 81 -26.79 -2.29 -11.84
CA GLU A 81 -25.77 -3.16 -12.44
C GLU A 81 -24.37 -2.98 -11.82
N GLY A 82 -24.19 -2.00 -10.94
CA GLY A 82 -22.92 -1.69 -10.28
C GLY A 82 -22.02 -0.73 -11.06
N ASP A 83 -22.49 -0.21 -12.19
CA ASP A 83 -21.75 0.71 -13.06
C ASP A 83 -22.03 2.17 -12.68
N TRP A 84 -21.02 3.03 -12.85
CA TRP A 84 -21.19 4.49 -12.75
C TRP A 84 -22.19 4.97 -13.82
N CYS A 85 -23.18 5.77 -13.43
CA CYS A 85 -24.30 6.11 -14.33
C CYS A 85 -24.50 7.62 -14.58
N VAL A 86 -23.60 8.47 -14.07
CA VAL A 86 -23.69 9.93 -14.23
C VAL A 86 -22.46 10.49 -14.95
N PRO A 87 -22.50 11.73 -15.49
CA PRO A 87 -21.30 12.40 -15.95
C PRO A 87 -20.26 12.58 -14.82
N ALA A 88 -18.98 12.70 -15.19
CA ALA A 88 -17.92 13.10 -14.28
C ALA A 88 -18.23 14.47 -13.65
N LEU A 89 -17.89 14.63 -12.37
CA LEU A 89 -18.21 15.82 -11.60
C LEU A 89 -17.04 16.81 -11.59
N GLY A 90 -17.35 18.10 -11.66
CA GLY A 90 -16.38 19.19 -11.54
C GLY A 90 -16.41 20.16 -12.71
N ASP A 91 -15.30 20.88 -12.90
CA ASP A 91 -15.19 21.98 -13.86
C ASP A 91 -14.39 21.54 -15.09
N LEU A 92 -15.09 21.28 -16.19
CA LEU A 92 -14.50 20.89 -17.48
C LEU A 92 -13.44 21.88 -17.96
N LYS A 93 -13.64 23.19 -17.81
CA LYS A 93 -12.67 24.20 -18.29
C LYS A 93 -11.36 24.09 -17.54
N LYS A 94 -11.42 23.91 -16.21
CA LYS A 94 -10.22 23.68 -15.40
C LYS A 94 -9.50 22.39 -15.78
N ARG A 95 -10.24 21.35 -16.12
CA ARG A 95 -9.67 20.06 -16.52
C ARG A 95 -8.99 20.12 -17.89
N LEU A 96 -9.59 20.79 -18.85
CA LEU A 96 -8.98 21.06 -20.15
C LEU A 96 -7.69 21.90 -19.99
N ALA A 97 -7.73 22.96 -19.17
CA ALA A 97 -6.54 23.76 -18.88
C ALA A 97 -5.43 22.96 -18.19
N LEU A 98 -5.79 22.04 -17.28
CA LEU A 98 -4.84 21.15 -16.64
C LEU A 98 -4.19 20.20 -17.65
N LEU A 99 -4.98 19.61 -18.55
CA LEU A 99 -4.48 18.76 -19.63
C LEU A 99 -3.53 19.54 -20.56
N GLU A 100 -3.83 20.79 -20.88
CA GLU A 100 -2.92 21.63 -21.67
C GLU A 100 -1.61 21.90 -20.96
N ARG A 101 -1.66 22.16 -19.64
CA ARG A 101 -0.47 22.44 -18.83
C ARG A 101 0.43 21.21 -18.65
N ASN A 102 -0.17 20.04 -18.38
CA ASN A 102 0.55 18.84 -17.97
C ASN A 102 0.58 17.74 -19.05
N GLY A 103 -0.03 17.98 -20.22
CA GLY A 103 -0.22 16.98 -21.26
C GLY A 103 1.08 16.35 -21.74
N ALA A 104 2.17 17.11 -21.80
CA ALA A 104 3.48 16.58 -22.19
C ALA A 104 4.04 15.57 -21.18
N ILE A 105 3.81 15.81 -19.88
CA ILE A 105 4.21 14.89 -18.81
C ILE A 105 3.38 13.62 -18.90
N ALA A 106 2.04 13.77 -18.97
CA ALA A 106 1.12 12.64 -19.10
C ALA A 106 1.38 11.79 -20.35
N HIS A 107 1.74 12.44 -21.47
CA HIS A 107 2.11 11.76 -22.72
C HIS A 107 3.41 10.96 -22.59
N ASN A 108 4.42 11.50 -21.92
CA ASN A 108 5.68 10.79 -21.67
C ASN A 108 5.49 9.61 -20.71
N GLU A 109 4.67 9.79 -19.67
CA GLU A 109 4.27 8.70 -18.76
C GLU A 109 3.51 7.59 -19.48
N LEU A 110 2.60 7.93 -20.41
CA LEU A 110 1.88 6.97 -21.24
C LEU A 110 2.82 6.10 -22.08
N ALA A 111 3.86 6.69 -22.66
CA ALA A 111 4.86 5.94 -23.42
C ALA A 111 5.72 5.04 -22.50
N THR A 112 6.08 5.54 -21.32
CA THR A 112 7.01 4.86 -20.39
C THR A 112 6.33 3.73 -19.60
N ILE A 113 5.12 3.96 -19.11
CA ILE A 113 4.38 3.05 -18.21
C ILE A 113 3.25 2.33 -18.96
N GLY A 114 2.51 3.05 -19.79
CA GLY A 114 1.40 2.48 -20.57
C GLY A 114 1.87 1.62 -21.75
N GLY A 115 3.13 1.76 -22.16
CA GLY A 115 3.70 1.06 -23.32
C GLY A 115 3.09 1.49 -24.65
N LEU A 116 2.37 2.63 -24.69
CA LEU A 116 1.65 3.09 -25.86
C LEU A 116 2.38 4.25 -26.52
N VAL A 117 2.94 4.02 -27.71
CA VAL A 117 3.61 5.04 -28.50
C VAL A 117 2.59 5.74 -29.40
N ILE A 118 2.28 6.98 -29.08
CA ILE A 118 1.33 7.83 -29.79
C ILE A 118 1.94 9.21 -30.02
N GLY A 119 1.62 9.90 -31.11
CA GLY A 119 2.04 11.29 -31.30
C GLY A 119 1.32 12.24 -30.32
N TYR A 120 2.04 13.23 -29.78
CA TYR A 120 1.49 14.18 -28.79
C TYR A 120 0.19 14.86 -29.25
N GLY A 121 0.11 15.28 -30.52
CA GLY A 121 -1.10 15.90 -31.06
C GLY A 121 -2.31 14.96 -31.05
N LYS A 122 -2.10 13.66 -31.32
CA LYS A 122 -3.14 12.63 -31.29
C LYS A 122 -3.57 12.35 -29.84
N PHE A 123 -2.61 12.23 -28.93
CA PHE A 123 -2.87 12.11 -27.49
C PHE A 123 -3.76 13.26 -26.97
N MET A 124 -3.39 14.51 -27.27
CA MET A 124 -4.15 15.69 -26.84
C MET A 124 -5.54 15.75 -27.47
N ARG A 125 -5.69 15.34 -28.73
CA ARG A 125 -7.00 15.28 -29.40
C ARG A 125 -7.93 14.26 -28.72
N ILE A 126 -7.44 13.05 -28.49
CA ILE A 126 -8.20 11.98 -27.84
C ILE A 126 -8.55 12.38 -26.40
N GLY A 127 -7.57 12.88 -25.64
CA GLY A 127 -7.77 13.34 -24.26
C GLY A 127 -8.83 14.43 -24.13
N ARG A 128 -8.84 15.41 -25.05
CA ARG A 128 -9.89 16.44 -25.08
C ARG A 128 -11.28 15.88 -25.38
N ARG A 129 -11.40 14.94 -26.32
CA ARG A 129 -12.70 14.29 -26.62
C ARG A 129 -13.22 13.53 -25.40
N ILE A 130 -12.35 12.73 -24.76
CA ILE A 130 -12.70 11.99 -23.55
C ILE A 130 -13.16 12.95 -22.43
N LEU A 131 -12.41 14.01 -22.16
CA LEU A 131 -12.78 14.98 -21.12
C LEU A 131 -14.11 15.67 -21.43
N TYR A 132 -14.34 16.07 -22.68
CA TYR A 132 -15.59 16.72 -23.05
C TYR A 132 -16.77 15.79 -22.81
N THR A 133 -16.73 14.58 -23.38
CA THR A 133 -17.81 13.59 -23.24
C THR A 133 -18.00 13.18 -21.80
N ALA A 134 -16.92 12.95 -21.04
CA ALA A 134 -17.02 12.53 -19.65
C ALA A 134 -17.77 13.53 -18.76
N TYR A 135 -17.64 14.84 -19.03
CA TYR A 135 -18.30 15.88 -18.24
C TYR A 135 -19.69 16.27 -18.78
N THR A 136 -20.10 15.76 -19.94
CA THR A 136 -21.40 16.06 -20.55
C THR A 136 -22.35 14.88 -20.58
N GLU A 137 -21.83 13.66 -20.64
CA GLU A 137 -22.59 12.43 -20.89
C GLU A 137 -22.29 11.36 -19.84
N ALA A 138 -23.24 10.44 -19.64
CA ALA A 138 -23.02 9.27 -18.81
C ALA A 138 -22.06 8.27 -19.50
N PRO A 139 -21.46 7.32 -18.74
CA PRO A 139 -20.61 6.29 -19.32
C PRO A 139 -21.26 5.53 -20.47
N SER A 140 -20.51 5.30 -21.55
CA SER A 140 -21.03 4.67 -22.77
C SER A 140 -19.98 3.80 -23.45
N ALA A 141 -20.33 2.53 -23.71
CA ALA A 141 -19.54 1.63 -24.54
C ALA A 141 -19.35 2.19 -25.95
N GLN A 142 -20.46 2.62 -26.55
CA GLN A 142 -20.54 3.05 -27.95
C GLN A 142 -19.59 4.23 -28.22
N PHE A 143 -19.47 5.18 -27.28
CA PHE A 143 -18.52 6.28 -27.43
C PHE A 143 -17.07 5.80 -27.49
N ILE A 144 -16.69 4.88 -26.60
CA ILE A 144 -15.33 4.34 -26.55
C ILE A 144 -15.03 3.51 -27.80
N GLU A 145 -15.98 2.68 -28.25
CA GLU A 145 -15.86 1.87 -29.48
C GLU A 145 -15.69 2.75 -30.72
N GLN A 146 -16.53 3.78 -30.88
CA GLN A 146 -16.42 4.74 -31.99
C GLN A 146 -15.12 5.54 -31.93
N LEU A 147 -14.68 5.91 -30.73
CA LEU A 147 -13.42 6.62 -30.54
C LEU A 147 -12.24 5.73 -30.94
N ALA A 148 -12.24 4.46 -30.51
CA ALA A 148 -11.26 3.44 -30.85
C ALA A 148 -11.18 3.23 -32.37
N GLU A 149 -12.33 3.05 -33.04
CA GLU A 149 -12.42 2.90 -34.49
C GLU A 149 -11.91 4.15 -35.23
N SER A 150 -12.41 5.34 -34.86
CA SER A 150 -12.05 6.60 -35.53
C SER A 150 -10.57 6.97 -35.40
N GLU A 151 -9.92 6.52 -34.33
CA GLU A 151 -8.52 6.82 -34.06
C GLU A 151 -7.61 5.62 -34.37
N GLY A 152 -8.13 4.49 -34.83
CA GLY A 152 -7.35 3.30 -35.17
C GLY A 152 -6.60 2.71 -33.96
N PHE A 153 -7.27 2.63 -32.82
CA PHE A 153 -6.77 1.98 -31.60
C PHE A 153 -7.71 0.85 -31.18
N ASP A 154 -7.22 -0.06 -30.34
CA ASP A 154 -8.08 -0.96 -29.58
C ASP A 154 -8.63 -0.26 -28.33
N VAL A 155 -9.65 -0.87 -27.71
CA VAL A 155 -10.30 -0.32 -26.51
C VAL A 155 -9.30 -0.18 -25.35
N ASN A 156 -8.32 -1.08 -25.24
CA ASN A 156 -7.26 -1.00 -24.24
C ASN A 156 -6.32 0.19 -24.47
N GLY A 157 -5.97 0.51 -25.72
CA GLY A 157 -5.22 1.71 -26.08
C GLY A 157 -5.95 2.99 -25.68
N ILE A 158 -7.27 3.05 -25.92
CA ILE A 158 -8.09 4.18 -25.46
C ILE A 158 -8.10 4.28 -23.93
N TYR A 159 -8.26 3.16 -23.22
CA TYR A 159 -8.22 3.14 -21.75
C TYR A 159 -6.89 3.67 -21.20
N LYS A 160 -5.74 3.27 -21.78
CA LYS A 160 -4.42 3.76 -21.37
C LYS A 160 -4.29 5.27 -21.55
N ILE A 161 -4.76 5.81 -22.68
CA ILE A 161 -4.79 7.26 -22.92
C ILE A 161 -5.67 7.95 -21.89
N ALA A 162 -6.87 7.41 -21.64
CA ALA A 162 -7.84 7.96 -20.70
C ALA A 162 -7.27 8.06 -19.27
N ILE A 163 -6.60 7.01 -18.79
CA ILE A 163 -5.94 7.01 -17.48
C ILE A 163 -4.82 8.04 -17.41
N GLY A 164 -4.02 8.20 -18.46
CA GLY A 164 -3.00 9.25 -18.54
C GLY A 164 -3.59 10.67 -18.41
N VAL A 165 -4.81 10.89 -18.90
CA VAL A 165 -5.52 12.18 -18.84
C VAL A 165 -6.23 12.40 -17.50
N CYS A 166 -6.52 11.34 -16.74
CA CYS A 166 -7.37 11.37 -15.55
C CYS A 166 -6.83 12.21 -14.36
N MET A 167 -5.52 12.48 -14.30
CA MET A 167 -4.83 13.34 -13.32
C MET A 167 -5.48 13.40 -11.91
N HIS A 168 -5.63 12.23 -11.28
CA HIS A 168 -6.09 12.04 -9.90
C HIS A 168 -7.51 12.54 -9.56
N GLU A 169 -8.40 12.69 -10.54
CA GLU A 169 -9.79 13.02 -10.26
C GLU A 169 -10.64 11.74 -10.11
N PRO A 170 -11.25 11.49 -8.93
CA PRO A 170 -11.91 10.23 -8.65
C PRO A 170 -13.16 9.99 -9.51
N THR A 171 -13.97 11.00 -9.82
CA THR A 171 -15.23 10.79 -10.56
C THR A 171 -14.99 10.53 -12.05
N LEU A 172 -14.02 11.21 -12.66
CA LEU A 172 -13.52 10.97 -14.01
C LEU A 172 -12.85 9.60 -14.09
N ARG A 173 -12.10 9.19 -13.06
CA ARG A 173 -11.54 7.83 -13.00
C ARG A 173 -12.65 6.79 -13.06
N GLN A 174 -13.72 6.96 -12.28
CA GLN A 174 -14.86 6.04 -12.29
C GLN A 174 -15.59 6.07 -13.63
N TRP A 175 -15.83 7.25 -14.20
CA TRP A 175 -16.44 7.37 -15.52
C TRP A 175 -15.63 6.66 -16.61
N ILE A 176 -14.30 6.81 -16.61
CA ILE A 176 -13.38 6.15 -17.55
C ILE A 176 -13.42 4.64 -17.34
N LEU A 177 -13.32 4.17 -16.09
CA LEU A 177 -13.35 2.75 -15.76
C LEU A 177 -14.66 2.12 -16.25
N SER A 178 -15.82 2.69 -15.91
CA SER A 178 -17.11 2.16 -16.35
C SER A 178 -17.28 2.22 -17.86
N SER A 179 -16.92 3.31 -18.54
CA SER A 179 -17.07 3.42 -20.01
C SER A 179 -16.20 2.42 -20.76
N CYS A 180 -14.93 2.28 -20.35
CA CYS A 180 -14.02 1.32 -20.98
C CYS A 180 -14.35 -0.13 -20.61
N SER A 181 -14.84 -0.40 -19.40
CA SER A 181 -15.34 -1.70 -18.95
C SER A 181 -16.56 -2.14 -19.75
N LEU A 182 -17.52 -1.22 -19.98
CA LEU A 182 -18.68 -1.39 -20.85
C LEU A 182 -18.28 -1.73 -22.29
N ALA A 183 -17.25 -1.06 -22.83
CA ALA A 183 -16.69 -1.32 -24.16
C ALA A 183 -15.79 -2.57 -24.26
N GLY A 184 -15.62 -3.32 -23.16
CA GLY A 184 -14.86 -4.57 -23.16
C GLY A 184 -13.35 -4.43 -23.04
N SER A 185 -12.82 -3.30 -22.54
CA SER A 185 -11.40 -3.20 -22.19
C SER A 185 -11.07 -4.17 -21.07
N SER A 186 -10.16 -5.12 -21.33
CA SER A 186 -9.71 -6.08 -20.32
C SER A 186 -9.05 -5.39 -19.13
N LEU A 187 -8.22 -4.36 -19.39
CA LEU A 187 -7.56 -3.60 -18.32
C LEU A 187 -8.57 -2.85 -17.42
N ALA A 188 -9.59 -2.23 -18.02
CA ALA A 188 -10.63 -1.55 -17.25
C ALA A 188 -11.47 -2.57 -16.45
N LEU A 189 -11.85 -3.69 -17.07
CA LEU A 189 -12.59 -4.78 -16.43
C LEU A 189 -11.83 -5.37 -15.23
N ILE A 190 -10.51 -5.52 -15.33
CA ILE A 190 -9.67 -6.01 -14.22
C ILE A 190 -9.74 -5.04 -13.03
N CYS A 191 -9.56 -3.74 -13.28
CA CYS A 191 -9.60 -2.71 -12.22
C CYS A 191 -10.98 -2.62 -11.55
N ASP A 192 -12.03 -2.60 -12.37
CA ASP A 192 -13.42 -2.48 -11.94
C ASP A 192 -13.87 -3.73 -11.17
N GLY A 193 -13.59 -4.91 -11.74
CA GLY A 193 -13.84 -6.21 -11.10
C GLY A 193 -13.12 -6.38 -9.76
N ALA A 194 -11.83 -6.03 -9.68
CA ALA A 194 -11.07 -6.09 -8.42
C ALA A 194 -11.68 -5.17 -7.34
N THR A 195 -12.08 -3.96 -7.71
CA THR A 195 -12.73 -3.02 -6.79
C THR A 195 -14.07 -3.56 -6.32
N HIS A 196 -14.87 -4.13 -7.22
CA HIS A 196 -16.17 -4.72 -6.88
C HIS A 196 -16.04 -5.94 -5.95
N ILE A 197 -15.13 -6.88 -6.26
CA ILE A 197 -14.88 -8.06 -5.43
C ILE A 197 -14.43 -7.66 -4.02
N ASN A 198 -13.52 -6.67 -3.91
CA ASN A 198 -13.09 -6.15 -2.61
C ASN A 198 -14.25 -5.49 -1.84
N ALA A 199 -15.15 -4.79 -2.54
CA ALA A 199 -16.37 -4.24 -1.96
C ALA A 199 -17.27 -5.33 -1.35
N CYS A 200 -17.52 -6.40 -2.10
CA CYS A 200 -18.36 -7.51 -1.66
C CYS A 200 -17.78 -8.28 -0.47
N ARG A 201 -16.46 -8.26 -0.27
CA ARG A 201 -15.82 -8.84 0.92
C ARG A 201 -15.99 -7.97 2.16
N THR A 202 -15.87 -6.66 1.99
CA THR A 202 -15.93 -5.70 3.11
C THR A 202 -17.35 -5.40 3.56
N THR A 203 -18.30 -5.37 2.62
CA THR A 203 -19.72 -5.27 2.94
C THR A 203 -20.33 -6.66 3.06
N GLN A 204 -20.95 -6.98 4.19
CA GLN A 204 -21.61 -8.28 4.46
C GLN A 204 -22.78 -8.64 3.50
N GLY A 205 -22.94 -7.92 2.39
CA GLY A 205 -24.05 -8.04 1.43
C GLY A 205 -23.95 -9.20 0.44
N GLY A 206 -22.88 -9.99 0.49
CA GLY A 206 -22.64 -11.10 -0.45
C GLY A 206 -22.39 -10.63 -1.89
N LEU A 207 -21.96 -11.56 -2.76
CA LEU A 207 -21.79 -11.27 -4.18
C LEU A 207 -23.15 -11.26 -4.89
N ARG A 208 -23.58 -10.12 -5.40
CA ARG A 208 -24.75 -10.03 -6.29
C ARG A 208 -24.31 -10.35 -7.72
N SER A 209 -25.00 -11.25 -8.39
CA SER A 209 -24.79 -11.48 -9.83
C SER A 209 -25.29 -10.26 -10.61
N ASN A 210 -24.36 -9.39 -11.02
CA ASN A 210 -24.63 -8.17 -11.79
C ASN A 210 -23.98 -8.25 -13.19
N ALA A 211 -24.17 -7.21 -14.00
CA ALA A 211 -23.63 -7.17 -15.36
C ALA A 211 -22.10 -7.22 -15.37
N LEU A 212 -21.45 -6.52 -14.43
CA LEU A 212 -19.99 -6.52 -14.29
C LEU A 212 -19.43 -7.93 -14.04
N VAL A 213 -20.01 -8.69 -13.10
CA VAL A 213 -19.59 -10.07 -12.82
C VAL A 213 -19.67 -10.94 -14.07
N ARG A 214 -20.76 -10.84 -14.84
CA ARG A 214 -20.91 -11.58 -16.11
C ARG A 214 -19.86 -11.17 -17.15
N ARG A 215 -19.52 -9.87 -17.25
CA ARG A 215 -18.47 -9.39 -18.15
C ARG A 215 -17.10 -9.95 -17.77
N VAL A 216 -16.76 -9.96 -16.48
CA VAL A 216 -15.50 -10.53 -15.98
C VAL A 216 -15.42 -12.03 -16.28
N GLU A 217 -16.49 -12.78 -16.00
CA GLU A 217 -16.54 -14.23 -16.26
C GLU A 217 -16.38 -14.57 -17.73
N LYS A 218 -17.03 -13.82 -18.62
CA LYS A 218 -16.91 -13.96 -20.08
C LYS A 218 -15.52 -13.57 -20.57
N ALA A 219 -14.97 -12.47 -20.08
CA ALA A 219 -13.64 -12.01 -20.49
C ALA A 219 -12.54 -12.98 -20.02
N ALA A 220 -12.72 -13.65 -18.89
CA ALA A 220 -11.80 -14.68 -18.39
C ALA A 220 -11.68 -15.88 -19.35
N GLU A 221 -12.69 -16.16 -20.19
CA GLU A 221 -12.62 -17.23 -21.21
C GLU A 221 -11.58 -16.94 -22.29
N GLN A 222 -11.15 -15.69 -22.45
CA GLN A 222 -10.09 -15.29 -23.37
C GLN A 222 -8.68 -15.67 -22.87
N GLY A 223 -8.56 -16.15 -21.62
CA GLY A 223 -7.33 -16.71 -21.08
C GLY A 223 -6.36 -15.71 -20.45
N ASP A 224 -6.75 -14.44 -20.25
CA ASP A 224 -5.92 -13.50 -19.46
C ASP A 224 -5.88 -13.99 -17.99
N PRO A 225 -4.70 -14.31 -17.44
CA PRO A 225 -4.59 -14.92 -16.13
C PRO A 225 -5.10 -14.00 -15.00
N ARG A 226 -5.10 -12.68 -15.19
CA ARG A 226 -5.67 -11.73 -14.22
C ARG A 226 -7.19 -11.83 -14.17
N LEU A 227 -7.84 -11.94 -15.34
CA LEU A 227 -9.29 -12.14 -15.42
C LEU A 227 -9.69 -13.52 -14.91
N VAL A 228 -8.87 -14.55 -15.18
CA VAL A 228 -9.08 -15.90 -14.62
C VAL A 228 -8.96 -15.88 -13.09
N GLN A 229 -8.01 -15.14 -12.50
CA GLN A 229 -7.95 -14.95 -11.06
C GLN A 229 -9.22 -14.28 -10.52
N LEU A 230 -9.69 -13.19 -11.13
CA LEU A 230 -10.92 -12.53 -10.70
C LEU A 230 -12.14 -13.46 -10.79
N LYS A 231 -12.21 -14.31 -11.81
CA LYS A 231 -13.23 -15.36 -11.93
C LYS A 231 -13.12 -16.38 -10.80
N ALA A 232 -11.92 -16.83 -10.44
CA ALA A 232 -11.69 -17.71 -9.30
C ALA A 232 -12.16 -17.06 -7.99
N GLU A 233 -11.87 -15.78 -7.78
CA GLU A 233 -12.32 -15.02 -6.62
C GLU A 233 -13.86 -14.86 -6.57
N ILE A 234 -14.51 -14.65 -7.72
CA ILE A 234 -15.98 -14.64 -7.86
C ILE A 234 -16.57 -15.98 -7.46
N LEU A 235 -16.01 -17.10 -7.94
CA LEU A 235 -16.44 -18.45 -7.57
C LEU A 235 -16.24 -18.73 -6.07
N ALA A 236 -15.12 -18.28 -5.50
CA ALA A 236 -14.85 -18.37 -4.07
C ALA A 236 -15.92 -17.66 -3.24
N LEU A 237 -16.36 -16.47 -3.67
CA LEU A 237 -17.43 -15.71 -3.03
C LEU A 237 -18.80 -16.40 -3.14
N ARG A 238 -19.00 -17.28 -4.13
CA ARG A 238 -20.19 -18.13 -4.28
C ARG A 238 -20.09 -19.45 -3.50
N GLY A 239 -18.96 -19.73 -2.87
CA GLY A 239 -18.71 -21.01 -2.18
C GLY A 239 -18.24 -22.14 -3.09
N GLU A 240 -17.97 -21.86 -4.38
CA GLU A 240 -17.51 -22.84 -5.36
C GLU A 240 -15.97 -23.04 -5.28
N TYR A 241 -15.47 -23.42 -4.10
CA TYR A 241 -14.03 -23.43 -3.79
C TYR A 241 -13.20 -24.39 -4.66
N ARG A 242 -13.74 -25.56 -5.00
CA ARG A 242 -13.02 -26.56 -5.82
C ARG A 242 -12.71 -26.04 -7.22
N GLU A 243 -13.70 -25.42 -7.86
CA GLU A 243 -13.52 -24.88 -9.20
C GLU A 243 -12.66 -23.61 -9.18
N ALA A 244 -12.86 -22.75 -8.18
CA ALA A 244 -11.99 -21.60 -7.94
C ALA A 244 -10.52 -22.02 -7.80
N PHE A 245 -10.25 -23.05 -6.98
CA PHE A 245 -8.90 -23.56 -6.77
C PHE A 245 -8.30 -24.18 -8.04
N ARG A 246 -9.10 -24.89 -8.84
CA ARG A 246 -8.68 -25.41 -10.14
C ARG A 246 -8.25 -24.30 -11.09
N LEU A 247 -9.01 -23.20 -11.16
CA LEU A 247 -8.65 -22.03 -11.97
C LEU A 247 -7.37 -21.39 -11.44
N MET A 248 -7.23 -21.25 -10.13
CA MET A 248 -6.04 -20.64 -9.54
C MET A 248 -4.77 -21.47 -9.80
N LYS A 249 -4.86 -22.81 -9.77
CA LYS A 249 -3.77 -23.71 -10.22
C LYS A 249 -3.33 -23.39 -11.65
N ALA A 250 -4.28 -23.20 -12.56
CA ALA A 250 -3.97 -22.84 -13.95
C ALA A 250 -3.32 -21.46 -14.06
N VAL A 251 -3.77 -20.48 -13.24
CA VAL A 251 -3.16 -19.15 -13.19
C VAL A 251 -1.70 -19.24 -12.73
N ILE A 252 -1.42 -19.87 -11.59
CA ILE A 252 -0.06 -20.04 -11.06
C ILE A 252 0.86 -20.70 -12.10
N ALA A 253 0.38 -21.73 -12.80
CA ALA A 253 1.16 -22.41 -13.84
C ALA A 253 1.41 -21.57 -15.11
N SER A 254 0.63 -20.51 -15.34
CA SER A 254 0.68 -19.69 -16.57
C SER A 254 1.49 -18.41 -16.42
N ILE A 255 1.70 -17.93 -15.20
CA ILE A 255 2.40 -16.68 -14.93
C ILE A 255 3.91 -16.89 -14.84
N TYR A 256 4.68 -15.87 -15.25
CA TYR A 256 6.13 -15.89 -15.19
C TYR A 256 6.68 -14.51 -14.82
N PRO A 257 7.83 -14.43 -14.12
CA PRO A 257 8.44 -13.16 -13.79
C PRO A 257 8.87 -12.44 -15.07
N SER A 258 8.72 -11.12 -15.09
CA SER A 258 9.17 -10.31 -16.22
C SER A 258 10.70 -10.37 -16.38
N PRO A 259 11.23 -10.38 -17.62
CA PRO A 259 12.67 -10.37 -17.85
C PRO A 259 13.34 -9.18 -17.15
N ARG A 260 14.43 -9.45 -16.41
CA ARG A 260 15.19 -8.42 -15.70
C ARG A 260 15.65 -7.32 -16.65
N GLY A 261 15.36 -6.07 -16.31
CA GLY A 261 15.84 -4.89 -17.05
C GLY A 261 14.90 -4.36 -18.12
N SER A 262 13.78 -5.03 -18.40
CA SER A 262 12.75 -4.53 -19.31
C SER A 262 11.81 -3.56 -18.56
N PRO A 263 11.54 -2.35 -19.08
CA PRO A 263 10.45 -1.52 -18.58
C PRO A 263 9.15 -2.30 -18.70
N MET A 264 8.46 -2.54 -17.59
CA MET A 264 7.18 -3.25 -17.61
C MET A 264 6.08 -2.31 -18.09
N THR A 265 5.36 -2.71 -19.14
CA THR A 265 4.13 -2.02 -19.53
C THR A 265 2.99 -2.49 -18.63
N ILE A 266 1.92 -1.68 -18.51
CA ILE A 266 0.72 -2.06 -17.77
C ILE A 266 0.11 -3.41 -18.24
N ASP A 267 0.35 -3.84 -19.47
CA ASP A 267 -0.14 -5.13 -19.96
C ASP A 267 0.64 -6.31 -19.36
N GLN A 268 1.92 -6.10 -19.06
CA GLN A 268 2.86 -7.10 -18.53
C GLN A 268 2.84 -7.20 -17.02
N ILE A 269 2.40 -6.13 -16.33
CA ILE A 269 2.24 -6.13 -14.89
C ILE A 269 1.02 -6.99 -14.53
N PHE A 270 1.19 -7.91 -13.60
CA PHE A 270 0.09 -8.73 -13.10
C PHE A 270 -0.83 -7.93 -12.18
N ILE A 271 -0.26 -7.29 -11.15
CA ILE A 271 -0.99 -6.45 -10.19
C ILE A 271 -1.07 -5.02 -10.71
N ILE A 272 -2.14 -4.72 -11.45
CA ILE A 272 -2.36 -3.40 -12.07
C ILE A 272 -3.26 -2.47 -11.24
N HIS A 273 -3.82 -2.97 -10.14
CA HIS A 273 -4.72 -2.23 -9.28
C HIS A 273 -4.49 -2.57 -7.79
N PRO A 274 -4.50 -1.58 -6.87
CA PRO A 274 -4.21 -1.82 -5.44
C PRO A 274 -5.24 -2.72 -4.73
N ASN A 275 -6.46 -2.86 -5.27
CA ASN A 275 -7.47 -3.77 -4.74
C ASN A 275 -7.32 -5.22 -5.24
N MET A 276 -6.38 -5.49 -6.15
CA MET A 276 -6.09 -6.85 -6.57
C MET A 276 -5.20 -7.53 -5.52
N ARG A 277 -5.59 -8.73 -5.13
CA ARG A 277 -4.78 -9.63 -4.30
C ARG A 277 -3.70 -10.30 -5.14
N THR A 278 -2.61 -10.70 -4.50
CA THR A 278 -1.56 -11.44 -5.20
C THR A 278 -2.04 -12.86 -5.54
N PRO A 279 -1.54 -13.46 -6.63
CA PRO A 279 -1.91 -14.83 -7.02
C PRO A 279 -1.74 -15.83 -5.86
N TRP A 280 -0.63 -15.73 -5.15
CA TRP A 280 -0.26 -16.61 -4.04
C TRP A 280 -1.25 -16.47 -2.88
N GLU A 281 -1.63 -15.23 -2.53
CA GLU A 281 -2.58 -14.96 -1.46
C GLU A 281 -3.99 -15.53 -1.76
N VAL A 282 -4.41 -15.45 -3.02
CA VAL A 282 -5.67 -16.08 -3.48
C VAL A 282 -5.55 -17.60 -3.46
N TYR A 283 -4.43 -18.14 -3.94
CA TYR A 283 -4.17 -19.58 -3.96
C TYR A 283 -4.21 -20.20 -2.56
N HIS A 284 -3.44 -19.66 -1.60
CA HIS A 284 -3.43 -20.14 -0.22
C HIS A 284 -4.80 -20.02 0.44
N GLY A 285 -5.47 -18.87 0.30
CA GLY A 285 -6.80 -18.67 0.88
C GLY A 285 -7.87 -19.62 0.32
N LEU A 286 -7.69 -20.12 -0.91
CA LEU A 286 -8.54 -21.16 -1.51
C LEU A 286 -8.14 -22.57 -1.07
N ALA A 287 -6.84 -22.85 -0.93
CA ALA A 287 -6.36 -24.15 -0.47
C ALA A 287 -6.88 -24.48 0.93
N ASP A 288 -6.97 -23.49 1.82
CA ASP A 288 -7.57 -23.64 3.16
C ASP A 288 -9.06 -24.05 3.13
N LYS A 289 -9.72 -23.92 1.98
CA LYS A 289 -11.14 -24.27 1.77
C LYS A 289 -11.34 -25.57 1.00
N VAL A 290 -10.27 -26.22 0.56
CA VAL A 290 -10.32 -27.44 -0.25
C VAL A 290 -9.50 -28.54 0.42
N ASP A 291 -10.11 -29.71 0.62
CA ASP A 291 -9.41 -30.84 1.22
C ASP A 291 -8.35 -31.45 0.29
N GLY A 292 -7.24 -31.90 0.87
CA GLY A 292 -6.25 -32.75 0.18
C GLY A 292 -5.16 -32.01 -0.59
N VAL A 293 -4.94 -30.72 -0.32
CA VAL A 293 -3.79 -29.98 -0.85
C VAL A 293 -2.54 -30.33 -0.03
N PRO A 294 -1.47 -30.88 -0.62
CA PRO A 294 -0.25 -31.19 0.10
C PRO A 294 0.45 -29.92 0.64
N GLU A 295 0.97 -29.98 1.87
CA GLU A 295 1.70 -28.85 2.47
C GLU A 295 2.91 -28.44 1.62
N ASP A 296 3.63 -29.42 1.04
CA ASP A 296 4.76 -29.16 0.15
C ASP A 296 4.36 -28.34 -1.09
N GLU A 297 3.14 -28.53 -1.61
CA GLU A 297 2.62 -27.74 -2.73
C GLU A 297 2.42 -26.28 -2.32
N LEU A 298 1.84 -26.06 -1.14
CA LEU A 298 1.63 -24.72 -0.57
C LEU A 298 2.96 -23.99 -0.38
N VAL A 299 3.95 -24.68 0.20
CA VAL A 299 5.28 -24.10 0.41
C VAL A 299 5.95 -23.78 -0.92
N ASN A 300 5.83 -24.64 -1.94
CA ASN A 300 6.41 -24.37 -3.26
C ASN A 300 5.80 -23.14 -3.93
N VAL A 301 4.48 -22.96 -3.90
CA VAL A 301 3.82 -21.76 -4.46
C VAL A 301 4.28 -20.48 -3.73
N MET A 302 4.42 -20.54 -2.41
CA MET A 302 4.95 -19.41 -1.62
C MET A 302 6.41 -19.11 -2.00
N LEU A 303 7.25 -20.14 -2.16
CA LEU A 303 8.65 -20.01 -2.58
C LEU A 303 8.78 -19.41 -3.98
N GLU A 304 7.91 -19.78 -4.92
CA GLU A 304 7.84 -19.18 -6.25
C GLU A 304 7.52 -17.67 -6.15
N GLY A 305 6.48 -17.30 -5.41
CA GLY A 305 6.13 -15.89 -5.18
C GLY A 305 7.26 -15.09 -4.54
N ALA A 306 7.93 -15.67 -3.53
CA ALA A 306 9.01 -15.01 -2.80
C ALA A 306 10.32 -14.89 -3.60
N TYR A 307 10.78 -15.95 -4.25
CA TYR A 307 12.10 -15.97 -4.89
C TYR A 307 12.08 -15.65 -6.38
N LEU A 308 11.08 -16.13 -7.13
CA LEU A 308 10.98 -15.87 -8.56
C LEU A 308 10.35 -14.52 -8.85
N PHE A 309 9.27 -14.19 -8.15
CA PHE A 309 8.53 -12.94 -8.35
C PHE A 309 8.97 -11.81 -7.42
N GLN A 310 9.67 -12.11 -6.32
CA GLN A 310 10.07 -11.14 -5.30
C GLN A 310 8.87 -10.32 -4.78
N ASP A 311 7.72 -10.98 -4.66
CA ASP A 311 6.51 -10.36 -4.17
C ASP A 311 6.67 -10.00 -2.68
N PRO A 312 6.45 -8.72 -2.28
CA PRO A 312 6.68 -8.30 -0.90
C PRO A 312 5.82 -9.03 0.13
N GLN A 313 4.59 -9.44 -0.22
CA GLN A 313 3.73 -10.18 0.69
C GLN A 313 4.21 -11.63 0.82
N ALA A 314 4.51 -12.31 -0.30
CA ALA A 314 5.05 -13.68 -0.27
C ALA A 314 6.39 -13.77 0.49
N LEU A 315 7.25 -12.75 0.38
CA LEU A 315 8.48 -12.63 1.15
C LEU A 315 8.20 -12.48 2.66
N GLN A 316 7.19 -11.70 3.05
CA GLN A 316 6.77 -11.57 4.45
C GLN A 316 6.22 -12.89 5.00
N ASP A 317 5.39 -13.59 4.23
CA ASP A 317 4.80 -14.88 4.64
C ASP A 317 5.87 -15.96 4.79
N LEU A 318 6.80 -16.05 3.82
CA LEU A 318 7.97 -16.95 3.91
C LEU A 318 8.85 -16.58 5.10
N GLY A 319 9.09 -15.28 5.32
CA GLY A 319 9.82 -14.80 6.48
C GLY A 319 9.19 -15.31 7.77
N ALA A 320 7.89 -15.08 7.97
CA ALA A 320 7.17 -15.52 9.16
C ALA A 320 7.25 -17.04 9.38
N LEU A 321 7.10 -17.85 8.32
CA LEU A 321 7.29 -19.29 8.39
C LEU A 321 8.71 -19.66 8.87
N MET A 322 9.72 -18.98 8.34
CA MET A 322 11.13 -19.23 8.70
C MET A 322 11.46 -18.77 10.11
N LEU A 323 10.88 -17.67 10.59
CA LEU A 323 11.03 -17.22 11.98
C LEU A 323 10.50 -18.27 12.95
N GLY A 324 9.34 -18.88 12.67
CA GLY A 324 8.79 -19.99 13.46
C GLY A 324 9.67 -21.25 13.49
N LYS A 325 10.51 -21.43 12.47
CA LYS A 325 11.49 -22.53 12.37
C LYS A 325 12.89 -22.14 12.87
N GLU A 326 13.01 -21.05 13.63
CA GLU A 326 14.28 -20.47 14.10
C GLU A 326 15.27 -20.08 12.98
N GLY A 327 14.75 -19.88 11.76
CA GLY A 327 15.47 -19.45 10.56
C GLY A 327 15.65 -17.94 10.48
N PHE A 328 16.22 -17.32 11.52
CA PHE A 328 16.35 -15.86 11.66
C PHE A 328 17.07 -15.17 10.49
N GLU A 329 18.07 -15.84 9.90
CA GLU A 329 18.83 -15.29 8.78
C GLU A 329 17.97 -15.15 7.51
N VAL A 330 17.13 -16.15 7.25
CA VAL A 330 16.21 -16.15 6.10
C VAL A 330 15.08 -15.15 6.32
N TYR A 331 14.56 -15.05 7.55
CA TYR A 331 13.59 -14.02 7.91
C TYR A 331 14.14 -12.61 7.63
N GLU A 332 15.35 -12.31 8.11
CA GLU A 332 15.99 -11.01 7.91
C GLU A 332 16.21 -10.70 6.41
N GLU A 333 16.66 -11.70 5.64
CA GLU A 333 16.87 -11.57 4.19
C GLU A 333 15.56 -11.31 3.43
N CYS A 334 14.51 -12.10 3.71
CA CYS A 334 13.20 -11.93 3.10
C CYS A 334 12.61 -10.54 3.37
N LEU A 335 12.63 -10.11 4.64
CA LEU A 335 12.11 -8.79 4.99
C LEU A 335 12.96 -7.65 4.45
N SER A 336 14.28 -7.79 4.36
CA SER A 336 15.14 -6.75 3.76
C SER A 336 14.78 -6.50 2.29
N ILE A 337 14.45 -7.56 1.54
CA ILE A 337 14.03 -7.46 0.13
C ILE A 337 12.64 -6.82 0.05
N ALA A 338 11.68 -7.31 0.83
CA ALA A 338 10.33 -6.77 0.86
C ALA A 338 10.32 -5.28 1.25
N ALA A 339 11.06 -4.91 2.29
CA ALA A 339 11.18 -3.53 2.76
C ALA A 339 11.84 -2.62 1.72
N SER A 340 12.79 -3.14 0.93
CA SER A 340 13.44 -2.36 -0.14
C SER A 340 12.55 -2.07 -1.35
N SER A 341 11.42 -2.76 -1.47
CA SER A 341 10.35 -2.39 -2.41
C SER A 341 9.52 -1.18 -1.95
N GLY A 342 9.75 -0.68 -0.74
CA GLY A 342 8.97 0.38 -0.10
C GLY A 342 7.76 -0.12 0.69
N ASP A 343 7.68 -1.43 0.97
CA ASP A 343 6.60 -2.02 1.77
C ASP A 343 6.72 -1.58 3.24
N ALA A 344 5.73 -0.81 3.71
CA ALA A 344 5.74 -0.22 5.05
C ALA A 344 5.66 -1.27 6.17
N THR A 345 4.96 -2.38 5.93
CA THR A 345 4.79 -3.48 6.89
C THR A 345 6.09 -4.26 7.04
N ALA A 346 6.76 -4.60 5.94
CA ALA A 346 8.06 -5.23 5.96
C ALA A 346 9.12 -4.35 6.64
N CYS A 347 9.11 -3.03 6.38
CA CYS A 347 9.99 -2.08 7.10
C CYS A 347 9.74 -2.12 8.62
N LEU A 348 8.46 -2.14 9.04
CA LEU A 348 8.08 -2.21 10.45
C LEU A 348 8.52 -3.54 11.09
N LYS A 349 8.24 -4.68 10.45
CA LYS A 349 8.63 -6.02 10.91
C LYS A 349 10.14 -6.17 11.05
N LEU A 350 10.89 -5.62 10.10
CA LEU A 350 12.35 -5.61 10.13
C LEU A 350 12.89 -4.72 11.25
N ALA A 351 12.29 -3.55 11.47
CA ALA A 351 12.62 -2.67 12.61
C ALA A 351 12.36 -3.36 13.96
N ASN A 352 11.20 -4.03 14.10
CA ASN A 352 10.84 -4.81 15.28
C ASN A 352 11.87 -5.90 15.54
N PHE A 353 12.24 -6.66 14.51
CA PHE A 353 13.25 -7.71 14.61
C PHE A 353 14.61 -7.19 15.09
N TYR A 354 15.08 -6.06 14.54
CA TYR A 354 16.34 -5.45 14.99
C TYR A 354 16.26 -4.89 16.40
N TYR A 355 15.14 -4.28 16.78
CA TYR A 355 14.94 -3.81 18.15
C TYR A 355 14.95 -4.97 19.15
N LEU A 356 14.22 -6.05 18.85
CA LEU A 356 14.18 -7.25 19.68
C LEU A 356 15.54 -7.95 19.74
N THR A 357 16.29 -7.98 18.65
CA THR A 357 17.69 -8.46 18.63
C THR A 357 18.58 -7.61 19.54
N TYR A 358 18.47 -6.29 19.50
CA TYR A 358 19.18 -5.37 20.41
C TYR A 358 18.84 -5.64 21.89
N ARG A 359 17.55 -5.89 22.18
CA ARG A 359 17.05 -6.22 23.52
C ARG A 359 17.39 -7.66 23.96
N GLY A 360 18.04 -8.44 23.09
CA GLY A 360 18.48 -9.81 23.37
C GLY A 360 17.40 -10.88 23.19
N TRP A 361 16.27 -10.58 22.55
CA TRP A 361 15.21 -11.56 22.31
C TRP A 361 15.53 -12.52 21.16
N PHE A 362 16.35 -12.08 20.20
CA PHE A 362 16.81 -12.89 19.07
C PHE A 362 18.34 -12.98 19.05
N PRO A 363 18.89 -14.08 18.51
CA PRO A 363 20.33 -14.21 18.33
C PRO A 363 20.85 -13.20 17.30
N ARG A 364 22.06 -12.69 17.55
CA ARG A 364 22.76 -11.83 16.59
C ARG A 364 23.36 -12.70 15.49
N ARG A 365 23.30 -12.21 14.24
CA ARG A 365 23.88 -12.89 13.07
C ARG A 365 25.37 -13.18 13.32
N GLY A 366 25.79 -14.40 13.00
CA GLY A 366 27.18 -14.85 13.13
C GLY A 366 27.66 -15.19 14.57
N VAL A 367 26.80 -15.08 15.59
CA VAL A 367 27.15 -15.44 16.97
C VAL A 367 26.59 -16.83 17.31
N LYS A 368 27.46 -17.85 17.43
CA LYS A 368 27.04 -19.17 17.95
C LYS A 368 26.70 -19.06 19.42
N VAL A 369 25.47 -19.40 19.78
CA VAL A 369 25.06 -19.53 21.18
C VAL A 369 25.34 -20.96 21.62
N SER A 370 26.34 -21.15 22.48
CA SER A 370 26.65 -22.46 23.04
C SER A 370 25.66 -22.83 24.16
N GLY A 371 24.91 -23.92 23.96
CA GLY A 371 24.12 -24.59 24.99
C GLY A 371 22.61 -24.37 24.89
N SER A 372 21.96 -25.10 23.98
CA SER A 372 20.51 -25.33 23.98
C SER A 372 20.23 -26.75 24.49
N ASP A 373 20.02 -26.89 25.79
CA ASP A 373 19.07 -27.89 26.27
C ASP A 373 17.67 -27.32 26.02
N SER A 374 17.03 -27.85 24.99
CA SER A 374 15.66 -27.57 24.59
C SER A 374 14.71 -28.23 25.59
N SER A 375 14.21 -27.48 26.57
CA SER A 375 12.91 -27.71 27.22
C SER A 375 12.74 -26.73 28.37
N ASN A 376 12.24 -25.55 28.03
CA ASN A 376 11.41 -24.64 28.84
C ASN A 376 11.70 -23.22 28.41
N ALA A 377 10.80 -22.67 27.60
CA ALA A 377 10.76 -21.25 27.27
C ALA A 377 10.62 -20.43 28.57
N LYS A 378 11.75 -19.97 29.10
CA LYS A 378 11.82 -18.73 29.87
C LYS A 378 12.46 -17.67 28.96
N PRO A 379 12.02 -16.39 29.05
CA PRO A 379 12.51 -15.33 28.17
C PRO A 379 14.03 -15.20 28.30
N TRP A 380 14.73 -14.98 27.19
CA TRP A 380 16.21 -14.94 27.07
C TRP A 380 16.89 -13.77 27.83
N ALA A 381 16.28 -13.22 28.89
CA ALA A 381 16.77 -12.05 29.62
C ALA A 381 18.04 -12.28 30.48
N SER A 382 18.73 -13.42 30.38
CA SER A 382 19.84 -13.73 31.29
C SER A 382 20.95 -14.58 30.70
N LYS A 383 21.50 -14.23 29.53
CA LYS A 383 22.86 -14.63 29.15
C LYS A 383 23.56 -13.55 28.32
N PRO A 384 24.69 -12.96 28.79
CA PRO A 384 25.54 -12.18 27.91
C PRO A 384 26.09 -13.09 26.82
N ALA A 385 25.92 -12.71 25.56
CA ALA A 385 26.58 -13.39 24.45
C ALA A 385 28.10 -13.29 24.65
N ASP A 386 28.79 -14.42 24.76
CA ASP A 386 30.26 -14.50 24.84
C ASP A 386 30.87 -13.76 23.64
N ALA A 387 31.49 -12.60 23.89
CA ALA A 387 32.14 -11.76 22.89
C ALA A 387 33.49 -12.32 22.39
N GLY A 388 33.86 -13.55 22.78
CA GLY A 388 35.21 -14.10 22.59
C GLY A 388 35.31 -15.36 21.73
N LYS A 389 34.24 -15.84 21.08
CA LYS A 389 34.31 -17.04 20.23
C LYS A 389 34.54 -16.68 18.76
N PRO A 390 35.36 -17.46 18.03
CA PRO A 390 35.66 -17.17 16.64
C PRO A 390 34.37 -17.23 15.81
N VAL A 391 34.16 -16.15 15.07
CA VAL A 391 33.09 -15.94 14.11
C VAL A 391 33.33 -16.90 12.95
N GLU A 392 32.39 -17.81 12.70
CA GLU A 392 32.35 -18.52 11.41
C GLU A 392 31.61 -17.62 10.42
N GLU A 393 32.35 -17.12 9.43
CA GLU A 393 31.75 -16.54 8.21
C GLU A 393 30.90 -17.62 7.54
N ARG A 394 29.59 -17.59 7.77
CA ARG A 394 28.67 -18.40 6.98
C ARG A 394 28.53 -17.77 5.61
N LYS A 395 28.62 -18.62 4.58
CA LYS A 395 28.58 -18.16 3.19
C LYS A 395 27.33 -17.30 2.99
N PRO A 396 27.47 -16.09 2.41
CA PRO A 396 26.33 -15.25 2.09
C PRO A 396 25.31 -16.06 1.29
N GLY A 397 24.04 -16.00 1.69
CA GLY A 397 22.94 -16.55 0.91
C GLY A 397 22.95 -15.97 -0.51
N ILE A 398 22.25 -16.61 -1.44
CA ILE A 398 22.18 -16.19 -2.86
C ILE A 398 21.77 -14.70 -3.01
N LEU A 399 21.12 -14.12 -1.99
CA LEU A 399 20.54 -12.79 -1.96
C LEU A 399 21.38 -11.74 -1.20
N ALA A 400 22.44 -12.14 -0.49
CA ALA A 400 23.27 -11.26 0.33
C ALA A 400 24.17 -10.30 -0.49
N SER A 401 24.22 -10.46 -1.81
CA SER A 401 24.93 -9.55 -2.71
C SER A 401 24.28 -8.16 -2.81
N PHE A 402 22.97 -8.03 -2.57
CA PHE A 402 22.25 -6.75 -2.64
C PHE A 402 22.38 -5.91 -1.36
N PHE A 403 22.54 -6.54 -0.20
CA PHE A 403 22.71 -5.86 1.09
C PHE A 403 23.95 -6.37 1.82
N SER A 404 25.09 -6.38 1.14
CA SER A 404 26.35 -6.85 1.75
C SER A 404 26.60 -6.20 3.11
N PHE A 405 26.32 -4.90 3.26
CA PHE A 405 26.47 -4.20 4.55
C PHE A 405 25.57 -4.75 5.68
N LEU A 406 24.37 -5.27 5.38
CA LEU A 406 23.50 -5.89 6.39
C LEU A 406 24.06 -7.26 6.80
N PHE A 407 24.70 -7.98 5.88
CA PHE A 407 24.96 -9.41 6.03
C PHE A 407 26.44 -9.81 6.21
N THR A 408 27.40 -8.91 6.03
CA THR A 408 28.84 -9.26 6.07
C THR A 408 29.49 -9.18 7.45
N ASP A 409 29.03 -8.30 8.34
CA ASP A 409 29.67 -8.05 9.62
C ASP A 409 28.77 -8.40 10.81
N VAL A 410 29.33 -9.09 11.82
CA VAL A 410 28.68 -9.30 13.12
C VAL A 410 28.43 -7.93 13.77
N LYS A 411 27.16 -7.59 13.98
CA LYS A 411 26.78 -6.29 14.50
C LYS A 411 26.76 -6.28 16.03
N SER A 412 27.25 -5.19 16.61
CA SER A 412 27.10 -4.88 18.03
C SER A 412 25.62 -4.60 18.37
N PRO A 413 25.21 -4.74 19.64
CA PRO A 413 23.85 -4.37 20.05
C PRO A 413 23.49 -2.93 19.67
N ALA A 414 24.42 -1.99 19.82
CA ALA A 414 24.20 -0.59 19.45
C ALA A 414 23.91 -0.40 17.95
N GLN A 415 24.57 -1.18 17.09
CA GLN A 415 24.30 -1.15 15.64
C GLN A 415 22.91 -1.73 15.31
N TYR A 416 22.47 -2.78 15.99
CA TYR A 416 21.08 -3.28 15.84
C TYR A 416 20.04 -2.25 16.28
N ARG A 417 20.30 -1.51 17.37
CA ARG A 417 19.43 -0.39 17.78
C ARG A 417 19.36 0.71 16.72
N MET A 418 20.50 1.06 16.14
CA MET A 418 20.57 2.06 15.06
C MET A 418 19.78 1.61 13.83
N LEU A 419 19.94 0.35 13.41
CA LEU A 419 19.16 -0.23 12.32
C LEU A 419 17.65 -0.18 12.62
N ALA A 420 17.25 -0.53 13.85
CA ALA A 420 15.84 -0.45 14.25
C ALA A 420 15.29 0.98 14.06
N LEU A 421 16.01 2.00 14.54
CA LEU A 421 15.63 3.41 14.37
C LEU A 421 15.49 3.81 12.90
N GLU A 422 16.46 3.44 12.06
CA GLU A 422 16.44 3.77 10.62
C GLU A 422 15.26 3.10 9.91
N TRP A 423 14.98 1.84 10.20
CA TRP A 423 13.85 1.12 9.61
C TRP A 423 12.49 1.59 10.14
N TYR A 424 12.38 2.03 11.39
CA TYR A 424 11.16 2.70 11.89
C TYR A 424 10.93 4.05 11.21
N GLU A 425 11.98 4.87 11.03
CA GLU A 425 11.89 6.13 10.26
C GLU A 425 11.39 5.84 8.82
N LEU A 426 11.93 4.80 8.18
CA LEU A 426 11.53 4.43 6.82
C LEU A 426 10.09 3.90 6.75
N ALA A 427 9.70 3.01 7.67
CA ALA A 427 8.34 2.50 7.78
C ALA A 427 7.32 3.62 7.95
N PHE A 428 7.62 4.61 8.79
CA PHE A 428 6.76 5.79 8.96
C PHE A 428 6.67 6.61 7.66
N SER A 429 7.79 6.82 6.97
CA SER A 429 7.79 7.55 5.68
C SER A 429 6.99 6.85 4.58
N HIS A 430 6.87 5.52 4.65
CA HIS A 430 6.02 4.71 3.77
C HIS A 430 4.56 4.58 4.26
N GLY A 431 4.19 5.26 5.36
CA GLY A 431 2.80 5.35 5.82
C GLY A 431 2.44 4.45 7.00
N SER A 432 3.40 3.79 7.65
CA SER A 432 3.14 3.03 8.88
C SER A 432 3.01 3.96 10.10
N ASN A 433 1.77 4.28 10.49
CA ASN A 433 1.52 5.09 11.69
C ASN A 433 1.92 4.34 12.98
N ARG A 434 1.93 3.00 12.96
CA ARG A 434 2.42 2.19 14.09
C ARG A 434 3.92 2.36 14.31
N ALA A 435 4.70 2.52 13.24
CA ALA A 435 6.13 2.82 13.35
C ALA A 435 6.37 4.18 14.05
N ALA A 436 5.47 5.16 13.86
CA ALA A 436 5.56 6.45 14.54
C ALA A 436 5.49 6.31 16.07
N LEU A 437 4.63 5.41 16.56
CA LEU A 437 4.50 5.10 17.98
C LEU A 437 5.82 4.54 18.53
N LEU A 438 6.35 3.49 17.91
CA LEU A 438 7.58 2.84 18.39
C LEU A 438 8.80 3.76 18.28
N LEU A 439 8.91 4.52 17.19
CA LEU A 439 9.95 5.52 17.00
C LEU A 439 9.88 6.63 18.05
N SER A 440 8.66 7.08 18.42
CA SER A 440 8.49 8.10 19.44
C SER A 440 9.06 7.68 20.79
N LEU A 441 8.87 6.42 21.17
CA LEU A 441 9.35 5.90 22.45
C LEU A 441 10.87 5.79 22.48
N LEU A 442 11.50 5.35 21.39
CA LEU A 442 12.96 5.29 21.28
C LEU A 442 13.59 6.69 21.32
N LEU A 443 13.00 7.66 20.62
CA LEU A 443 13.48 9.04 20.66
C LEU A 443 13.29 9.67 22.04
N ARG A 444 12.24 9.29 22.76
CA ARG A 444 12.02 9.70 24.14
C ARG A 444 13.10 9.14 25.08
N GLU A 445 13.45 7.87 24.94
CA GLU A 445 14.58 7.26 25.68
C GLU A 445 15.89 8.02 25.45
N ASP A 446 16.10 8.53 24.23
CA ASP A 446 17.26 9.33 23.84
C ASP A 446 17.18 10.80 24.31
N GLY A 447 16.10 11.19 25.02
CA GLY A 447 15.89 12.54 25.52
C GLY A 447 15.36 13.54 24.48
N HIS A 448 14.99 13.08 23.28
CA HIS A 448 14.42 13.90 22.22
C HIS A 448 12.90 14.08 22.40
N PHE A 449 12.48 14.62 23.56
CA PHE A 449 11.09 14.67 24.01
C PHE A 449 10.12 15.36 23.04
N GLU A 450 10.51 16.49 22.44
CA GLU A 450 9.64 17.26 21.53
C GLU A 450 9.37 16.48 20.24
N LYS A 451 10.42 16.02 19.54
CA LYS A 451 10.30 15.20 18.32
C LYS A 451 9.54 13.90 18.61
N ALA A 452 9.79 13.29 19.77
CA ALA A 452 9.06 12.13 20.22
C ALA A 452 7.56 12.41 20.37
N TRP A 453 7.17 13.53 21.00
CA TRP A 453 5.77 13.89 21.19
C TRP A 453 5.04 14.15 19.87
N GLU A 454 5.70 14.80 18.92
CA GLU A 454 5.15 15.03 17.57
C GLU A 454 4.85 13.70 16.86
N LEU A 455 5.79 12.75 16.88
CA LEU A 455 5.61 11.42 16.28
C LEU A 455 4.54 10.59 17.00
N PHE A 456 4.46 10.69 18.33
CA PHE A 456 3.40 10.08 19.10
C PHE A 456 2.01 10.58 18.65
N GLY A 457 1.90 11.88 18.35
CA GLY A 457 0.68 12.48 17.78
C GLY A 457 0.30 12.00 16.38
N CYS A 458 1.25 11.47 15.61
CA CYS A 458 1.02 10.88 14.28
C CYS A 458 0.57 9.40 14.33
N SER A 459 0.56 8.80 15.52
CA SER A 459 0.23 7.38 15.69
C SER A 459 -1.26 7.12 15.53
N HIS A 460 -1.64 5.89 15.15
CA HIS A 460 -3.06 5.53 15.04
C HIS A 460 -3.75 5.64 16.40
N VAL A 461 -4.95 6.23 16.42
CA VAL A 461 -5.74 6.42 17.66
C VAL A 461 -6.00 5.08 18.37
N THR A 462 -6.25 4.01 17.63
CA THR A 462 -6.45 2.66 18.18
C THR A 462 -5.18 2.10 18.81
N ASP A 463 -4.03 2.30 18.16
CA ASP A 463 -2.72 1.91 18.70
C ASP A 463 -2.38 2.74 19.95
N VAL A 464 -2.68 4.04 19.96
CA VAL A 464 -2.51 4.89 21.16
C VAL A 464 -3.43 4.47 22.30
N GLN A 465 -4.66 4.06 22.00
CA GLN A 465 -5.62 3.58 23.01
C GLN A 465 -5.26 2.21 23.59
N SER A 466 -4.73 1.30 22.77
CA SER A 466 -4.23 0.00 23.25
C SER A 466 -2.89 0.13 23.98
N PHE A 467 -2.11 1.15 23.65
CA PHE A 467 -0.84 1.46 24.31
C PHE A 467 -1.02 2.19 25.64
N ALA A 468 -1.94 3.16 25.70
CA ALA A 468 -2.09 4.08 26.82
C ALA A 468 -3.49 4.00 27.41
N VAL A 469 -3.63 3.29 28.53
CA VAL A 469 -4.88 3.28 29.31
C VAL A 469 -5.20 4.68 29.87
N ASP A 470 -4.18 5.49 30.16
CA ASP A 470 -4.33 6.89 30.55
C ASP A 470 -3.40 7.83 29.75
N TYR A 471 -3.89 8.31 28.61
CA TYR A 471 -3.21 9.31 27.78
C TYR A 471 -2.83 10.57 28.56
N LYS A 472 -3.59 10.93 29.60
CA LYS A 472 -3.33 12.12 30.40
C LYS A 472 -2.08 11.95 31.24
N GLU A 473 -1.88 10.77 31.84
CA GLU A 473 -0.65 10.46 32.58
C GLU A 473 0.58 10.50 31.67
N ILE A 474 0.48 9.89 30.47
CA ILE A 474 1.58 9.92 29.50
C ILE A 474 1.92 11.35 29.11
N LYS A 475 0.92 12.20 28.88
CA LYS A 475 1.12 13.61 28.55
C LYS A 475 1.81 14.38 29.68
N ASP A 476 1.34 14.19 30.91
CA ASP A 476 1.83 14.93 32.07
C ASP A 476 3.27 14.50 32.45
N ARG A 477 3.65 13.26 32.14
CA ARG A 477 4.96 12.68 32.45
C ARG A 477 5.87 12.46 31.23
N TRP A 478 5.51 12.98 30.05
CA TRP A 478 6.24 12.69 28.82
C TRP A 478 7.71 13.11 28.90
N SER A 479 7.98 14.29 29.47
CA SER A 479 9.31 14.86 29.64
C SER A 479 10.08 14.33 30.86
N ASP A 480 9.48 13.46 31.68
CA ASP A 480 10.13 12.85 32.85
C ASP A 480 11.00 11.67 32.41
N GLN A 481 12.33 11.85 32.39
CA GLN A 481 13.27 10.80 31.97
C GLN A 481 13.20 9.51 32.81
N SER A 482 12.71 9.60 34.05
CA SER A 482 12.54 8.45 34.95
C SER A 482 11.26 7.65 34.67
N PHE A 483 10.29 8.25 33.97
CA PHE A 483 9.08 7.57 33.56
C PHE A 483 9.42 6.57 32.43
N GLN A 484 9.28 5.27 32.72
CA GLN A 484 9.47 4.21 31.73
C GLN A 484 8.13 3.84 31.12
N VAL A 485 8.09 3.77 29.79
CA VAL A 485 6.91 3.32 29.06
C VAL A 485 7.27 2.00 28.39
N GLU A 486 6.76 0.91 28.93
CA GLU A 486 6.97 -0.41 28.33
C GLU A 486 6.07 -0.57 27.11
N VAL A 487 6.65 -1.10 26.03
CA VAL A 487 5.89 -1.45 24.82
C VAL A 487 5.30 -2.84 25.01
N PRO A 488 3.96 -2.99 24.98
CA PRO A 488 3.35 -4.31 25.02
C PRO A 488 3.80 -5.16 23.83
N HIS A 489 4.04 -6.46 24.07
CA HIS A 489 4.59 -7.36 23.05
C HIS A 489 3.76 -7.44 21.76
N HIS A 490 2.45 -7.25 21.85
CA HIS A 490 1.55 -7.27 20.69
C HIS A 490 1.80 -6.15 19.67
N PHE A 491 2.56 -5.11 20.02
CA PHE A 491 2.97 -4.06 19.08
C PHE A 491 4.12 -4.47 18.16
N PHE A 492 4.87 -5.52 18.51
CA PHE A 492 6.06 -5.93 17.76
C PHE A 492 5.77 -6.85 16.57
N ASP A 493 4.49 -7.06 16.21
CA ASP A 493 3.98 -7.67 14.95
C ASP A 493 5.09 -8.25 14.06
N LEU A 494 5.51 -9.49 14.36
CA LEU A 494 6.66 -10.17 13.75
C LEU A 494 6.24 -10.90 12.47
#